data_AF-A0A538LN83-F1
#
_entry.id   AF-A0A538LN83-F1
#
_cell.length_a   1.000
_cell.length_b   1.000
_cell.length_c   1.000
_cell.angle_alpha   90.00
_cell.angle_beta   90.00
_cell.angle_gamma   90.00
#
_symmetry.space_group_name_H-M   'P 1'
#
loop_
_entity.id
_entity.type
_entity.pdbx_description
1 polymer ?
#
loop_
_entity_poly.entity_id
_entity_poly.type
_entity_poly.pdbx_seq_one_letter_code
_entity_poly.pdbx_strand_id
1 'polypeptide(L)'
;MRRLVVPLIMLTLAMAPSPAPASPQDVAATHAAIVAGYALARAGVATIDIAQSKIESFNRKLAAECPGVGRGTPETEASQPMSYEVAVALWSIAYGSAAGPINTFARAIRPLRWTSARINRVAHTFVASLTALATIPLPDLCSDVRAWSASGFTTITRHVIELDRRVESLELPEIPWRLLAPYVRRGDADLVRYIRRAERKVAEAEFVLGQKDWYQVLETLGLPP
;
A
#
# COMPACT_ATOMS: atom_id res chain seq x y z
N MET A 1 -53.80 -41.81 50.16
CA MET A 1 -52.62 -40.96 50.41
C MET A 1 -51.90 -40.71 49.07
N ARG A 2 -52.08 -39.52 48.48
CA ARG A 2 -51.57 -39.14 47.15
C ARG A 2 -50.40 -38.16 47.37
N ARG A 3 -49.17 -38.57 47.07
CA ARG A 3 -47.98 -37.73 47.26
C ARG A 3 -47.84 -36.76 46.08
N LEU A 4 -47.89 -35.45 46.37
CA LEU A 4 -47.53 -34.37 45.45
C LEU A 4 -46.00 -34.31 45.34
N VAL A 5 -45.48 -34.42 44.12
CA VAL A 5 -44.07 -34.18 43.79
C VAL A 5 -44.02 -32.78 43.14
N VAL A 6 -43.36 -31.84 43.81
CA VAL A 6 -43.10 -30.49 43.31
C VAL A 6 -41.73 -30.51 42.61
N PRO A 7 -41.62 -30.16 41.31
CA PRO A 7 -40.33 -30.02 40.67
C PRO A 7 -39.70 -28.68 41.04
N LEU A 8 -38.48 -28.75 41.58
CA LEU A 8 -37.62 -27.61 41.89
C LEU A 8 -37.05 -27.06 40.58
N ILE A 9 -37.54 -25.92 40.09
CA ILE A 9 -36.97 -25.22 38.94
C ILE A 9 -35.68 -24.52 39.43
N MET A 10 -34.53 -25.12 39.14
CA MET A 10 -33.24 -24.43 39.29
C MET A 10 -33.09 -23.42 38.15
N LEU A 11 -33.20 -22.14 38.49
CA LEU A 11 -32.91 -21.02 37.60
C LEU A 11 -31.39 -20.88 37.44
N THR A 12 -30.81 -21.52 36.43
CA THR A 12 -29.41 -21.32 36.05
C THR A 12 -29.26 -19.94 35.41
N LEU A 13 -28.81 -18.94 36.20
CA LEU A 13 -28.33 -17.67 35.64
C LEU A 13 -27.11 -17.95 34.77
N ALA A 14 -27.32 -18.05 33.46
CA ALA A 14 -26.23 -18.00 32.49
C ALA A 14 -25.61 -16.59 32.56
N MET A 15 -24.48 -16.47 33.27
CA MET A 15 -23.66 -15.27 33.18
C MET A 15 -23.11 -15.20 31.75
N ALA A 16 -23.76 -14.42 30.90
CA ALA A 16 -23.20 -14.08 29.60
C ALA A 16 -21.86 -13.37 29.87
N PRO A 17 -20.74 -13.80 29.23
CA PRO A 17 -19.47 -13.11 29.37
C PRO A 17 -19.67 -11.66 28.94
N SER A 18 -19.55 -10.74 29.90
CA SER A 18 -19.52 -9.32 29.56
C SER A 18 -18.29 -9.08 28.68
N PRO A 19 -18.43 -8.47 27.49
CA PRO A 19 -17.27 -8.14 26.68
C PRO A 19 -16.33 -7.31 27.56
N ALA A 20 -15.10 -7.80 27.74
CA ALA A 20 -14.12 -7.11 28.54
C ALA A 20 -13.98 -5.68 27.97
N PRO A 21 -14.11 -4.63 28.80
CA PRO A 21 -13.96 -3.26 28.33
C PRO A 21 -12.59 -3.11 27.67
N ALA A 22 -12.56 -2.44 26.53
CA ALA A 22 -11.32 -2.14 25.81
C ALA A 22 -10.28 -1.57 26.77
N SER A 23 -9.05 -2.10 26.73
CA SER A 23 -8.00 -1.61 27.61
C SER A 23 -7.72 -0.12 27.31
N PRO A 24 -7.47 0.73 28.32
CA PRO A 24 -7.12 2.14 28.09
C PRO A 24 -5.92 2.31 27.15
N GLN A 25 -4.98 1.35 27.19
CA GLN A 25 -3.83 1.29 26.29
C GLN A 25 -4.24 1.10 24.83
N ASP A 26 -5.14 0.15 24.51
CA ASP A 26 -5.60 -0.08 23.13
C ASP A 26 -6.33 1.15 22.57
N VAL A 27 -7.11 1.83 23.40
CA VAL A 27 -7.82 3.06 23.03
C VAL A 27 -6.84 4.22 22.79
N ALA A 28 -5.77 4.32 23.59
CA ALA A 28 -4.71 5.31 23.39
C ALA A 28 -3.90 5.03 22.11
N ALA A 29 -3.47 3.78 21.91
CA ALA A 29 -2.72 3.36 20.73
C ALA A 29 -3.55 3.54 19.44
N THR A 30 -4.83 3.16 19.47
CA THR A 30 -5.73 3.30 18.31
C THR A 30 -5.93 4.76 17.93
N HIS A 31 -6.15 5.65 18.91
CA HIS A 31 -6.25 7.08 18.63
C HIS A 31 -4.96 7.67 18.06
N ALA A 32 -3.81 7.33 18.62
CA ALA A 32 -2.52 7.79 18.08
C ALA A 32 -2.31 7.32 16.62
N ALA A 33 -2.70 6.07 16.33
CA ALA A 33 -2.67 5.54 14.97
C ALA A 33 -3.64 6.26 14.02
N ILE A 34 -4.84 6.63 14.49
CA ILE A 34 -5.81 7.41 13.70
C ILE A 34 -5.28 8.80 13.40
N VAL A 35 -4.70 9.50 14.37
CA VAL A 35 -4.12 10.84 14.16
C VAL A 35 -2.96 10.78 13.17
N ALA A 36 -2.08 9.78 13.30
CA ALA A 36 -0.99 9.56 12.34
C ALA A 36 -1.53 9.21 10.94
N GLY A 37 -2.53 8.34 10.85
CA GLY A 37 -3.18 7.95 9.60
C GLY A 37 -3.87 9.13 8.92
N TYR A 38 -4.50 10.01 9.68
CA TYR A 38 -5.10 11.25 9.16
C TYR A 38 -4.04 12.16 8.52
N ALA A 39 -2.90 12.36 9.19
CA ALA A 39 -1.81 13.17 8.66
C ALA A 39 -1.24 12.56 7.37
N LEU A 40 -1.01 11.25 7.34
CA LEU A 40 -0.56 10.53 6.15
C LEU A 40 -1.57 10.63 5.00
N ALA A 41 -2.86 10.41 5.27
CA ALA A 41 -3.91 10.44 4.27
C ALA A 41 -4.06 11.83 3.64
N ARG A 42 -3.99 12.89 4.46
CA ARG A 42 -3.98 14.28 3.95
C ARG A 42 -2.77 14.55 3.08
N ALA A 43 -1.58 14.09 3.50
CA ALA A 43 -0.36 14.24 2.72
C ALA A 43 -0.44 13.48 1.39
N GLY A 44 -0.95 12.25 1.40
CA GLY A 44 -1.15 11.44 0.19
C GLY A 44 -2.02 12.15 -0.85
N VAL A 45 -3.15 12.73 -0.42
CA VAL A 45 -3.99 13.54 -1.33
C VAL A 45 -3.25 14.77 -1.86
N ALA A 46 -2.46 15.44 -1.02
CA ALA A 46 -1.70 16.62 -1.43
C ALA A 46 -0.52 16.30 -2.37
N THR A 47 -0.01 15.07 -2.37
CA THR A 47 1.11 14.65 -3.22
C THR A 47 0.71 14.13 -4.60
N ILE A 48 -0.59 13.95 -4.89
CA ILE A 48 -1.06 13.41 -6.17
C ILE A 48 -0.51 14.24 -7.35
N ASP A 49 -0.72 15.55 -7.34
CA ASP A 49 -0.27 16.42 -8.45
C ASP A 49 1.26 16.50 -8.55
N ILE A 50 1.95 16.39 -7.41
CA ILE A 50 3.42 16.37 -7.34
C ILE A 50 3.95 15.08 -7.99
N ALA A 51 3.35 13.93 -7.67
CA ALA A 51 3.71 12.66 -8.28
C ALA A 51 3.47 12.68 -9.78
N GLN A 52 2.29 13.15 -10.21
CA GLN A 52 1.94 13.27 -11.63
C GLN A 52 2.95 14.12 -12.40
N SER A 53 3.28 15.31 -11.89
CA SER A 53 4.23 16.21 -12.55
C SER A 53 5.63 15.57 -12.71
N LYS A 54 6.07 14.79 -11.71
CA LYS A 54 7.34 14.07 -11.78
C LYS A 54 7.29 12.90 -12.77
N ILE A 55 6.18 12.17 -12.82
CA ILE A 55 5.97 11.09 -13.81
C ILE A 55 6.00 11.65 -15.23
N GLU A 56 5.30 12.76 -15.48
CA GLU A 56 5.34 13.44 -16.79
C GLU A 56 6.75 13.90 -17.15
N SER A 57 7.49 14.44 -16.18
CA SER A 57 8.89 14.84 -16.38
C SER A 57 9.79 13.64 -16.66
N PHE A 58 9.56 12.52 -15.99
CA PHE A 58 10.28 11.27 -16.23
C PHE A 58 9.99 10.75 -17.64
N ASN A 59 8.72 10.72 -18.06
CA ASN A 59 8.36 10.27 -19.40
C ASN A 59 8.97 11.16 -20.51
N ARG A 60 8.95 12.50 -20.32
CA ARG A 60 9.65 13.42 -21.24
C ARG A 60 11.15 13.14 -21.34
N LYS A 61 11.79 12.79 -20.22
CA LYS A 61 13.21 12.40 -20.20
C LYS A 61 13.44 11.13 -21.02
N LEU A 62 12.62 10.09 -20.82
CA LEU A 62 12.70 8.84 -21.62
C LEU A 62 12.51 9.11 -23.11
N ALA A 63 11.53 9.95 -23.48
CA ALA A 63 11.27 10.32 -24.86
C ALA A 63 12.45 11.04 -25.53
N ALA A 64 13.27 11.76 -24.75
CA ALA A 64 14.49 12.39 -25.24
C ALA A 64 15.69 11.43 -25.29
N GLU A 65 15.82 10.52 -24.32
CA GLU A 65 17.00 9.67 -24.15
C GLU A 65 16.94 8.36 -24.92
N CYS A 66 15.77 7.71 -24.99
CA CYS A 66 15.62 6.37 -25.56
C CYS A 66 14.24 6.10 -26.21
N PRO A 67 13.74 6.98 -27.09
CA PRO A 67 12.43 6.78 -27.70
C PRO A 67 12.39 5.49 -28.53
N GLY A 68 11.40 4.63 -28.27
CA GLY A 68 11.14 3.42 -29.04
C GLY A 68 12.23 2.34 -28.94
N VAL A 69 13.05 2.35 -27.89
CA VAL A 69 14.17 1.42 -27.74
C VAL A 69 13.78 -0.06 -27.60
N GLY A 70 12.54 -0.33 -27.19
CA GLY A 70 11.92 -1.65 -27.13
C GLY A 70 11.18 -2.06 -28.43
N ARG A 71 11.23 -1.27 -29.51
CA ARG A 71 10.55 -1.64 -30.76
C ARG A 71 11.02 -3.01 -31.26
N GLY A 72 10.06 -3.86 -31.59
CA GLY A 72 10.31 -5.24 -32.02
C GLY A 72 10.28 -6.26 -30.88
N THR A 73 10.00 -5.84 -29.64
CA THR A 73 9.72 -6.75 -28.53
C THR A 73 8.61 -7.76 -28.91
N PRO A 74 8.83 -9.06 -28.69
CA PRO A 74 7.78 -10.06 -28.82
C PRO A 74 6.70 -9.89 -27.75
N GLU A 75 5.42 -9.98 -28.14
CA GLU A 75 4.28 -10.03 -27.21
C GLU A 75 4.16 -11.42 -26.58
N THR A 76 4.97 -11.70 -25.55
CA THR A 76 5.03 -13.00 -24.87
C THR A 76 5.13 -12.83 -23.37
N GLU A 77 4.92 -13.88 -22.58
CA GLU A 77 5.16 -13.81 -21.12
C GLU A 77 6.58 -13.37 -20.76
N ALA A 78 7.55 -13.60 -21.65
CA ALA A 78 8.93 -13.17 -21.45
C ALA A 78 9.13 -11.65 -21.52
N SER A 79 8.18 -10.87 -22.07
CA SER A 79 8.26 -9.40 -22.08
C SER A 79 7.67 -8.75 -20.82
N GLN A 80 6.87 -9.49 -20.04
CA GLN A 80 6.18 -8.97 -18.85
C GLN A 80 7.11 -8.28 -17.83
N PRO A 81 8.32 -8.80 -17.53
CA PRO A 81 9.16 -8.15 -16.51
C PRO A 81 9.60 -6.73 -16.90
N MET A 82 9.67 -6.37 -18.20
CA MET A 82 9.91 -4.98 -18.60
C MET A 82 8.71 -4.09 -18.34
N SER A 83 7.50 -4.58 -18.61
CA SER A 83 6.28 -3.84 -18.30
C SER A 83 6.09 -3.66 -16.79
N TYR A 84 6.52 -4.65 -15.99
CA TYR A 84 6.55 -4.52 -14.53
C TYR A 84 7.62 -3.54 -14.05
N GLU A 85 8.80 -3.52 -14.67
CA GLU A 85 9.82 -2.53 -14.33
C GLU A 85 9.34 -1.08 -14.59
N VAL A 86 8.57 -0.86 -15.66
CA VAL A 86 7.88 0.41 -15.88
C VAL A 86 6.94 0.74 -14.71
N ALA A 87 6.13 -0.21 -14.25
CA ALA A 87 5.26 -0.02 -13.09
C ALA A 87 6.06 0.28 -11.81
N VAL A 88 7.20 -0.41 -11.60
CA VAL A 88 8.12 -0.13 -10.49
C VAL A 88 8.68 1.29 -10.56
N ALA A 89 9.03 1.79 -11.74
CA ALA A 89 9.50 3.17 -11.91
C ALA A 89 8.42 4.19 -11.50
N LEU A 90 7.18 3.96 -11.93
CA LEU A 90 6.04 4.80 -11.56
C LEU A 90 5.77 4.77 -10.05
N TRP A 91 5.80 3.59 -9.42
CA TRP A 91 5.68 3.46 -7.98
C TRP A 91 6.83 4.11 -7.21
N SER A 92 8.07 3.99 -7.69
CA SER A 92 9.23 4.69 -7.12
C SER A 92 9.00 6.21 -7.07
N ILE A 93 8.48 6.79 -8.15
CA ILE A 93 8.18 8.24 -8.22
C ILE A 93 6.99 8.61 -7.32
N ALA A 94 5.91 7.84 -7.37
CA ALA A 94 4.69 8.10 -6.61
C ALA A 94 4.92 8.00 -5.09
N TYR A 95 5.40 6.85 -4.61
CA TYR A 95 5.69 6.64 -3.19
C TYR A 95 6.89 7.46 -2.70
N GLY A 96 7.91 7.64 -3.55
CA GLY A 96 9.05 8.52 -3.25
C GLY A 96 8.64 9.98 -3.03
N SER A 97 7.60 10.44 -3.71
CA SER A 97 7.03 11.79 -3.51
C SER A 97 6.36 11.97 -2.14
N ALA A 98 5.94 10.87 -1.51
CA ALA A 98 5.36 10.84 -0.17
C ALA A 98 6.33 10.32 0.91
N ALA A 99 7.62 10.14 0.59
CA ALA A 99 8.58 9.49 1.50
C ALA A 99 8.71 10.20 2.87
N GLY A 100 8.69 11.54 2.91
CA GLY A 100 8.72 12.31 4.15
C GLY A 100 7.51 12.04 5.07
N PRO A 101 6.26 12.22 4.57
CA PRO A 101 5.04 11.83 5.26
C PRO A 101 5.01 10.36 5.70
N ILE A 102 5.41 9.43 4.83
CA ILE A 102 5.46 7.98 5.13
C ILE A 102 6.41 7.71 6.30
N ASN A 103 7.61 8.29 6.29
CA ASN A 103 8.57 8.13 7.38
C ASN A 103 8.06 8.72 8.71
N THR A 104 7.30 9.81 8.65
CA THR A 104 6.68 10.43 9.83
C THR A 104 5.61 9.53 10.42
N PHE A 105 4.73 8.97 9.58
CA PHE A 105 3.76 7.97 9.98
C PHE A 105 4.43 6.73 10.59
N ALA A 106 5.46 6.19 9.93
CA ALA A 106 6.21 5.03 10.41
C ALA A 106 6.78 5.23 11.82
N ARG A 107 7.35 6.41 12.09
CA ARG A 107 7.86 6.77 13.43
C ARG A 107 6.76 6.87 14.48
N ALA A 108 5.58 7.37 14.11
CA ALA A 108 4.44 7.48 15.02
C ALA A 108 3.84 6.11 15.39
N ILE A 109 3.80 5.16 14.44
CA ILE A 109 3.21 3.83 14.66
C ILE A 109 4.17 2.88 15.39
N ARG A 110 5.47 2.94 15.11
CA ARG A 110 6.48 2.00 15.64
C ARG A 110 6.43 1.79 17.17
N PRO A 111 6.25 2.80 18.03
CA PRO A 111 6.19 2.58 19.48
C PRO A 111 4.82 2.10 19.98
N LEU A 112 3.77 2.13 19.16
CA LEU A 112 2.42 1.78 19.58
C LEU A 112 2.30 0.27 19.84
N ARG A 113 1.56 -0.09 20.88
CA ARG A 113 1.34 -1.48 21.29
C ARG A 113 -0.11 -1.70 21.65
N TRP A 114 -0.71 -2.70 21.02
CA TRP A 114 -2.03 -3.21 21.37
C TRP A 114 -1.89 -4.51 22.17
N THR A 115 -2.90 -4.84 22.97
CA THR A 115 -2.99 -6.14 23.64
C THR A 115 -3.12 -7.29 22.61
N SER A 116 -3.69 -7.00 21.43
CA SER A 116 -3.79 -7.98 20.34
C SER A 116 -2.49 -8.10 19.52
N ALA A 117 -1.82 -9.25 19.61
CA ALA A 117 -0.63 -9.55 18.79
C ALA A 117 -0.90 -9.46 17.27
N ARG A 118 -2.13 -9.76 16.84
CA ARG A 118 -2.55 -9.64 15.44
C ARG A 118 -2.53 -8.18 14.97
N ILE A 119 -3.04 -7.25 15.78
CA ILE A 119 -3.03 -5.81 15.43
C ILE A 119 -1.61 -5.30 15.33
N ASN A 120 -0.75 -5.65 16.31
CA ASN A 120 0.67 -5.27 16.25
C ASN A 120 1.34 -5.78 14.97
N ARG A 121 1.14 -7.06 14.61
CA ARG A 121 1.72 -7.65 13.40
C ARG A 121 1.29 -6.89 12.14
N VAL A 122 -0.01 -6.69 11.96
CA VAL A 122 -0.55 -6.00 10.77
C VAL A 122 -0.05 -4.56 10.70
N ALA A 123 -0.05 -3.83 11.82
CA ALA A 123 0.45 -2.45 11.85
C ALA A 123 1.94 -2.36 11.50
N HIS A 124 2.76 -3.30 12.00
CA HIS A 124 4.19 -3.33 11.69
C HIS A 124 4.48 -3.75 10.24
N THR A 125 3.77 -4.76 9.70
CA THR A 125 3.88 -5.14 8.29
C THR A 125 3.49 -3.96 7.40
N PHE A 126 2.37 -3.30 7.67
CA PHE A 126 1.92 -2.13 6.91
C PHE A 126 2.99 -1.04 6.86
N VAL A 127 3.55 -0.68 8.03
CA VAL A 127 4.61 0.34 8.10
C VAL A 127 5.88 -0.10 7.36
N ALA A 128 6.26 -1.37 7.45
CA ALA A 128 7.44 -1.90 6.77
C ALA A 128 7.28 -1.83 5.26
N SER A 129 6.16 -2.31 4.72
CA SER A 129 5.88 -2.29 3.28
C SER A 129 5.77 -0.87 2.73
N LEU A 130 5.07 0.02 3.44
CA LEU A 130 4.94 1.41 3.02
C LEU A 130 6.29 2.14 2.99
N THR A 131 7.16 1.86 3.96
CA THR A 131 8.54 2.40 3.99
C THR A 131 9.38 1.81 2.86
N ALA A 132 9.21 0.52 2.56
CA ALA A 132 9.92 -0.14 1.46
C ALA A 132 9.52 0.45 0.10
N LEU A 133 8.24 0.69 -0.15
CA LEU A 133 7.73 1.35 -1.36
C LEU A 133 8.30 2.76 -1.52
N ALA A 134 8.29 3.54 -0.44
CA ALA A 134 8.85 4.90 -0.42
C ALA A 134 10.36 4.98 -0.66
N THR A 135 11.05 3.84 -0.67
CA THR A 135 12.50 3.73 -0.85
C THR A 135 12.88 2.80 -2.01
N ILE A 136 11.93 2.50 -2.91
CA ILE A 136 12.24 1.81 -4.16
C ILE A 136 13.16 2.71 -4.99
N PRO A 137 14.34 2.22 -5.42
CA PRO A 137 15.19 2.99 -6.32
C PRO A 137 14.51 3.13 -7.69
N LEU A 138 14.64 4.30 -8.31
CA LEU A 138 14.16 4.51 -9.67
C LEU A 138 15.02 3.68 -10.66
N PRO A 139 14.46 2.71 -11.40
CA PRO A 139 15.22 1.92 -12.36
C PRO A 139 15.65 2.76 -13.58
N ASP A 140 16.73 2.33 -14.25
CA ASP A 140 17.21 2.93 -15.49
C ASP A 140 16.58 2.22 -16.69
N LEU A 141 15.30 2.53 -16.94
CA LEU A 141 14.52 1.91 -18.02
C LEU A 141 15.22 2.00 -19.39
N CYS A 142 15.91 3.12 -19.67
CA CYS A 142 16.63 3.25 -20.93
C CYS A 142 17.80 2.27 -21.02
N SER A 143 18.60 2.12 -19.97
CA SER A 143 19.68 1.14 -19.94
C SER A 143 19.16 -0.29 -20.03
N ASP A 144 18.10 -0.60 -19.29
CA ASP A 144 17.59 -1.96 -19.14
C ASP A 144 16.90 -2.46 -20.42
N VAL A 145 16.07 -1.62 -21.05
CA VAL A 145 15.47 -1.97 -22.34
C VAL A 145 16.53 -2.03 -23.46
N ARG A 146 17.58 -1.19 -23.42
CA ARG A 146 18.71 -1.31 -24.37
C ARG A 146 19.44 -2.64 -24.21
N ALA A 147 19.74 -3.04 -22.98
CA ALA A 147 20.43 -4.30 -22.71
C ALA A 147 19.60 -5.50 -23.20
N TRP A 148 18.30 -5.48 -22.94
CA TRP A 148 17.39 -6.51 -23.41
C TRP A 148 17.26 -6.54 -24.93
N SER A 149 17.11 -5.37 -25.58
CA SER A 149 17.10 -5.23 -27.04
C SER A 149 18.40 -5.73 -27.69
N ALA A 150 19.56 -5.41 -27.09
CA ALA A 150 20.86 -5.89 -27.56
C ALA A 150 21.01 -7.42 -27.48
N SER A 151 20.28 -8.09 -26.58
CA SER A 151 20.20 -9.56 -26.52
C SER A 151 19.22 -10.17 -27.54
N GLY A 152 18.61 -9.35 -28.41
CA GLY A 152 17.51 -9.78 -29.28
C GLY A 152 16.25 -10.16 -28.50
N PHE A 153 15.99 -9.48 -27.38
CA PHE A 153 14.88 -9.73 -26.47
C PHE A 153 14.88 -11.11 -25.79
N THR A 154 16.03 -11.79 -25.72
CA THR A 154 16.13 -13.14 -25.13
C THR A 154 16.51 -13.14 -23.65
N THR A 155 17.21 -12.11 -23.17
CA THR A 155 17.78 -12.10 -21.81
C THR A 155 17.43 -10.82 -21.07
N ILE A 156 16.59 -10.94 -20.06
CA ILE A 156 16.34 -9.85 -19.09
C ILE A 156 17.44 -9.88 -18.03
N THR A 157 17.95 -8.70 -17.70
CA THR A 157 19.00 -8.54 -16.70
C THR A 157 18.51 -8.96 -15.32
N ARG A 158 19.42 -9.55 -14.52
CA ARG A 158 19.08 -10.12 -13.22
C ARG A 158 18.50 -9.09 -12.25
N HIS A 159 18.98 -7.85 -12.28
CA HIS A 159 18.54 -6.81 -11.35
C HIS A 159 17.07 -6.42 -11.56
N VAL A 160 16.57 -6.46 -12.80
CA VAL A 160 15.15 -6.23 -13.12
C VAL A 160 14.30 -7.28 -12.42
N ILE A 161 14.65 -8.55 -12.61
CA ILE A 161 13.94 -9.69 -12.00
C ILE A 161 13.98 -9.62 -10.47
N GLU A 162 15.12 -9.23 -9.90
CA GLU A 162 15.25 -9.10 -8.44
C GLU A 162 14.45 -7.91 -7.89
N LEU A 163 14.42 -6.79 -8.61
CA LEU A 163 13.65 -5.62 -8.25
C LEU A 163 12.14 -5.92 -8.29
N ASP A 164 11.69 -6.54 -9.37
CA ASP A 164 10.29 -6.98 -9.55
C ASP A 164 9.83 -7.88 -8.40
N ARG A 165 10.54 -8.99 -8.15
CA ARG A 165 10.23 -9.89 -7.02
C ARG A 165 10.22 -9.19 -5.67
N ARG A 166 11.15 -8.25 -5.44
CA ARG A 166 11.19 -7.48 -4.20
C ARG A 166 9.91 -6.66 -4.06
N VAL A 167 9.47 -6.00 -5.13
CA VAL A 167 8.28 -5.17 -5.12
C VAL A 167 7.00 -6.01 -5.00
N GLU A 168 6.89 -7.13 -5.72
CA GLU A 168 5.76 -8.06 -5.61
C GLU A 168 5.60 -8.63 -4.19
N SER A 169 6.71 -8.80 -3.45
CA SER A 169 6.67 -9.27 -2.06
C SER A 169 6.13 -8.24 -1.06
N LEU A 170 5.92 -6.98 -1.48
CA LEU A 170 5.43 -5.92 -0.61
C LEU A 170 3.92 -6.04 -0.46
N GLU A 171 3.47 -6.49 0.70
CA GLU A 171 2.05 -6.46 1.06
C GLU A 171 1.68 -5.02 1.45
N LEU A 172 0.76 -4.38 0.74
CA LEU A 172 0.06 -3.18 1.23
C LEU A 172 -1.28 -3.59 1.83
N PRO A 173 -1.32 -4.18 3.06
CA PRO A 173 -2.60 -4.44 3.69
C PRO A 173 -3.30 -3.10 3.94
N GLU A 174 -4.60 -3.01 3.70
CA GLU A 174 -5.38 -1.90 4.22
C GLU A 174 -5.17 -1.79 5.74
N ILE A 175 -5.16 -0.58 6.29
CA ILE A 175 -5.19 -0.40 7.75
C ILE A 175 -6.38 -1.22 8.27
N PRO A 176 -6.21 -2.12 9.26
CA PRO A 176 -7.23 -3.09 9.62
C PRO A 176 -8.33 -2.42 10.46
N TRP A 177 -9.08 -1.50 9.86
CA TRP A 177 -10.11 -0.70 10.52
C TRP A 177 -11.15 -1.56 11.23
N ARG A 178 -11.42 -2.77 10.71
CA ARG A 178 -12.29 -3.75 11.35
C ARG A 178 -11.71 -4.28 12.67
N LEU A 179 -10.40 -4.50 12.75
CA LEU A 179 -9.73 -4.92 13.99
C LEU A 179 -9.61 -3.76 14.99
N LEU A 180 -9.50 -2.52 14.49
CA LEU A 180 -9.42 -1.33 15.34
C LEU A 180 -10.78 -0.85 15.84
N ALA A 181 -11.88 -1.21 15.17
CA ALA A 181 -13.23 -0.72 15.46
C ALA A 181 -13.65 -0.75 16.95
N PRO A 182 -13.34 -1.81 17.73
CA PRO A 182 -13.69 -1.84 19.16
C PRO A 182 -12.97 -0.77 20.02
N TYR A 183 -11.88 -0.21 19.51
CA TYR A 183 -11.01 0.74 20.22
C TYR A 183 -11.13 2.18 19.72
N VAL A 184 -11.95 2.41 18.68
CA VAL A 184 -12.18 3.75 18.12
C VAL A 184 -13.08 4.55 19.06
N ARG A 185 -12.64 5.75 19.45
CA ARG A 185 -13.45 6.64 20.29
C ARG A 185 -14.50 7.35 19.42
N ARG A 186 -15.61 7.78 20.02
CA ARG A 186 -16.61 8.59 19.31
C ARG A 186 -16.02 9.85 18.67
N GLY A 187 -15.07 10.49 19.34
CA GLY A 187 -14.37 11.69 18.82
C GLY A 187 -13.48 11.44 17.60
N ASP A 188 -13.12 10.18 17.31
CA ASP A 188 -12.25 9.83 16.18
C ASP A 188 -13.04 9.54 14.89
N ALA A 189 -14.37 9.48 14.96
CA ALA A 189 -15.22 9.06 13.84
C ALA A 189 -15.00 9.89 12.57
N ASP A 190 -14.82 11.20 12.71
CA ASP A 190 -14.62 12.11 11.58
C ASP A 190 -13.25 11.93 10.93
N LEU A 191 -12.21 11.69 11.74
CA LEU A 191 -10.88 11.38 11.25
C LEU A 191 -10.89 10.06 10.46
N VAL A 192 -11.51 9.00 11.01
CA VAL A 192 -11.64 7.71 10.32
C VAL A 192 -12.42 7.85 9.01
N ARG A 193 -13.51 8.64 9.00
CA ARG A 193 -14.28 8.91 7.76
C ARG A 193 -13.44 9.66 6.73
N TYR A 194 -12.63 10.64 7.16
CA TYR A 194 -11.72 11.36 6.26
C TYR A 194 -10.66 10.42 5.69
N ILE A 195 -9.98 9.65 6.54
CA ILE A 195 -8.93 8.72 6.12
C ILE A 195 -9.44 7.79 5.03
N ARG A 196 -10.59 7.13 5.25
CA ARG A 196 -11.18 6.24 4.24
C ARG A 196 -11.52 6.92 2.91
N ARG A 197 -11.96 8.18 2.93
CA ARG A 197 -12.22 8.93 1.69
C ARG A 197 -10.92 9.27 0.97
N ALA A 198 -9.91 9.70 1.71
CA ALA A 198 -8.60 10.03 1.19
C ALA A 198 -7.89 8.79 0.62
N GLU A 199 -7.93 7.66 1.33
CA GLU A 199 -7.42 6.36 0.85
C GLU A 199 -8.06 5.97 -0.49
N ARG A 200 -9.40 6.07 -0.61
CA ARG A 200 -10.07 5.83 -1.89
C ARG A 200 -9.64 6.78 -2.99
N LYS A 201 -9.48 8.07 -2.69
CA LYS A 201 -9.02 9.06 -3.67
C LYS A 201 -7.59 8.78 -4.15
N VAL A 202 -6.71 8.37 -3.23
CA VAL A 202 -5.33 7.96 -3.58
C VAL A 202 -5.35 6.71 -4.43
N ALA A 203 -6.10 5.67 -4.03
CA ALA A 203 -6.23 4.43 -4.81
C ALA A 203 -6.83 4.65 -6.20
N GLU A 204 -7.84 5.52 -6.31
CA GLU A 204 -8.42 5.92 -7.61
C GLU A 204 -7.40 6.66 -8.48
N ALA A 205 -6.61 7.57 -7.90
CA ALA A 205 -5.52 8.24 -8.61
C ALA A 205 -4.44 7.24 -9.06
N GLU A 206 -3.98 6.35 -8.18
CA GLU A 206 -3.01 5.30 -8.50
C GLU A 206 -3.51 4.38 -9.62
N PHE A 207 -4.79 4.03 -9.63
CA PHE A 207 -5.36 3.17 -10.67
C PHE A 207 -5.57 3.93 -11.98
N VAL A 208 -6.33 5.03 -11.96
CA VAL A 208 -6.75 5.75 -13.18
C VAL A 208 -5.58 6.49 -13.81
N LEU A 209 -4.81 7.24 -13.02
CA LEU A 209 -3.63 7.96 -13.53
C LEU A 209 -2.49 6.99 -13.75
N GLY A 210 -2.24 6.06 -12.82
CA GLY A 210 -1.15 5.10 -12.97
C GLY A 210 -1.30 4.19 -14.18
N GLN A 211 -2.50 3.70 -14.51
CA GLN A 211 -2.72 2.92 -15.74
C GLN A 211 -2.44 3.76 -16.99
N LYS A 212 -2.91 5.01 -17.02
CA LYS A 212 -2.64 5.94 -18.14
C LYS A 212 -1.15 6.21 -18.28
N ASP A 213 -0.46 6.52 -17.18
CA ASP A 213 0.97 6.83 -17.16
C ASP A 213 1.79 5.60 -17.58
N TRP A 214 1.40 4.41 -17.14
CA TRP A 214 2.01 3.15 -17.53
C TRP A 214 1.93 2.93 -19.05
N TYR A 215 0.75 3.09 -19.65
CA TYR A 215 0.61 3.01 -21.12
C TYR A 215 1.47 4.05 -21.84
N GLN A 216 1.52 5.30 -21.34
CA GLN A 216 2.30 6.36 -21.97
C GLN A 216 3.81 6.09 -21.93
N VAL A 217 4.32 5.54 -20.81
CA VAL A 217 5.74 5.19 -20.68
C VAL A 217 6.07 3.98 -21.55
N LEU A 218 5.21 2.96 -21.58
CA LEU A 218 5.37 1.82 -22.48
C LEU A 218 5.41 2.25 -23.95
N GLU A 219 4.47 3.10 -24.38
CA GLU A 219 4.45 3.67 -25.73
C GLU A 219 5.74 4.44 -26.03
N THR A 220 6.20 5.26 -25.09
CA THR A 220 7.44 6.04 -25.23
C THR A 220 8.66 5.13 -25.43
N LEU A 221 8.71 4.02 -24.70
CA LEU A 221 9.77 3.01 -24.84
C LEU A 221 9.56 2.08 -26.05
N GLY A 222 8.38 2.06 -26.66
CA GLY A 222 8.03 1.13 -27.74
C GLY A 222 7.80 -0.30 -27.26
N LEU A 223 7.34 -0.46 -26.01
CA LEU A 223 7.01 -1.74 -25.39
C LEU A 223 5.51 -2.05 -25.53
N PRO A 224 5.11 -3.32 -25.61
CA PRO A 224 3.70 -3.69 -25.59
C PRO A 224 3.07 -3.49 -24.20
N PRO A 225 1.77 -3.17 -24.14
CA PRO A 225 0.99 -3.21 -22.91
C PRO A 225 0.89 -4.61 -22.31
#